data_AF-A0A843H6G9-F1
#
_entry.id   AF-A0A843H6G9-F1
#
_cell.length_a   1.000
_cell.length_b   1.000
_cell.length_c   1.000
_cell.angle_alpha   90.00
_cell.angle_beta   90.00
_cell.angle_gamma   90.00
#
_symmetry.space_group_name_H-M   'P 1'
#
loop_
_entity.id
_entity.type
_entity.pdbx_description
1 polymer ?
#
loop_
_entity_poly.entity_id
_entity_poly.type
_entity_poly.pdbx_seq_one_letter_code
_entity_poly.pdbx_strand_id
1 'polypeptide(L)'
;MGVKFKDIVSPEEISLKDLEGRTVAIDAYNTIYQFLSGIRQRDGSPLMDQNGNVTSHLSGILYRTASIVDKGIKPIYVFDGDSSEHKAKTLEQRKAIKEEAMEKWEEAKAAGNIEEARKFAIRTSRMSPYILESSKKLLEYMGIPYVQAKGEGEAQGAYMVEQGDAWAVASQDYDCLLFGAPRIIRNLTLSGGLSNLEYLELQKVLEDIDLTREQLIDVALMVGTDFNEGIHGIGAKTGLKLIRNNS
;
A
#
# COMPACT_ATOMS: atom_id res chain seq x y z
N MET A 1 -4.97 -1.50 -1.36
CA MET A 1 -6.40 -1.47 -1.71
C MET A 1 -6.53 -0.17 -2.45
N GLY A 2 -6.82 -0.21 -3.74
CA GLY A 2 -6.68 0.95 -4.62
C GLY A 2 -7.04 0.55 -6.06
N VAL A 3 -6.82 1.46 -7.00
CA VAL A 3 -7.24 1.28 -8.38
C VAL A 3 -6.46 0.16 -9.07
N LYS A 4 -7.15 -0.69 -9.83
CA LYS A 4 -6.57 -1.88 -10.47
C LYS A 4 -5.98 -1.56 -11.84
N PHE A 5 -4.75 -1.06 -11.87
CA PHE A 5 -4.07 -0.66 -13.12
C PHE A 5 -2.95 -1.59 -13.59
N LYS A 6 -2.75 -2.74 -12.95
CA LYS A 6 -1.74 -3.75 -13.34
C LYS A 6 -1.79 -4.13 -14.83
N ASP A 7 -2.96 -4.04 -15.44
CA ASP A 7 -3.22 -4.44 -16.83
C ASP A 7 -2.90 -3.37 -17.88
N ILE A 8 -2.65 -2.13 -17.45
CA ILE A 8 -2.38 -0.97 -18.32
C ILE A 8 -1.10 -0.23 -17.93
N VAL A 9 -0.48 -0.56 -16.80
CA VAL A 9 0.77 0.02 -16.31
C VAL A 9 1.85 -1.05 -16.29
N SER A 10 2.99 -0.75 -16.91
CA SER A 10 4.16 -1.63 -16.96
C SER A 10 5.29 -1.04 -16.12
N PRO A 11 5.65 -1.66 -14.98
CA PRO A 11 6.78 -1.20 -14.18
C PRO A 11 8.12 -1.58 -14.82
N GLU A 12 9.12 -0.76 -14.56
CA GLU A 12 10.52 -1.04 -14.87
C GLU A 12 11.22 -1.69 -13.67
N GLU A 13 12.33 -2.37 -13.92
CA GLU A 13 13.19 -2.85 -12.84
C GLU A 13 14.11 -1.72 -12.35
N ILE A 14 14.34 -1.68 -11.04
CA ILE A 14 15.32 -0.78 -10.42
C ILE A 14 16.14 -1.56 -9.40
N SER A 15 17.44 -1.26 -9.30
CA SER A 15 18.29 -1.91 -8.31
C SER A 15 18.31 -1.12 -6.99
N LEU A 16 18.66 -1.79 -5.90
CA LEU A 16 18.88 -1.10 -4.63
C LEU A 16 19.96 -0.03 -4.68
N LYS A 17 20.97 -0.23 -5.54
CA LYS A 17 22.06 0.71 -5.71
C LYS A 17 21.57 2.05 -6.25
N ASP A 18 20.54 2.04 -7.08
CA ASP A 18 19.94 3.25 -7.64
C ASP A 18 19.18 4.08 -6.57
N LEU A 19 18.82 3.43 -5.45
CA LEU A 19 18.16 4.05 -4.30
C LEU A 19 19.14 4.50 -3.21
N GLU A 20 20.42 4.15 -3.30
CA GLU A 20 21.41 4.52 -2.28
C GLU A 20 21.51 6.05 -2.14
N GLY A 21 21.41 6.53 -0.90
CA GLY A 21 21.41 7.95 -0.56
C GLY A 21 20.10 8.69 -0.84
N ARG A 22 19.13 8.06 -1.52
CA ARG A 22 17.83 8.65 -1.85
C ARG A 22 16.91 8.67 -0.64
N THR A 23 16.14 9.75 -0.53
CA THR A 23 15.01 9.84 0.41
C THR A 23 13.78 9.20 -0.22
N VAL A 24 13.07 8.35 0.52
CA VAL A 24 11.86 7.66 0.02
C VAL A 24 10.72 7.86 1.01
N ALA A 25 9.60 8.39 0.54
CA ALA A 25 8.38 8.54 1.31
C ALA A 25 7.61 7.21 1.30
N ILE A 26 7.52 6.52 2.43
CA ILE A 26 6.90 5.20 2.55
C ILE A 26 5.46 5.37 3.03
N ASP A 27 4.48 4.85 2.28
CA ASP A 27 3.10 4.76 2.76
C ASP A 27 3.04 3.83 3.98
N ALA A 28 2.76 4.40 5.15
CA ALA A 28 2.75 3.68 6.41
C ALA A 28 1.58 2.68 6.50
N TYR A 29 0.39 3.06 6.04
CA TYR A 29 -0.79 2.21 6.14
C TYR A 29 -0.62 0.98 5.25
N ASN A 30 -0.29 1.19 3.97
CA ASN A 30 -0.03 0.12 3.03
C ASN A 30 1.08 -0.82 3.55
N THR A 31 2.17 -0.26 4.07
CA THR A 31 3.30 -1.01 4.63
C THR A 31 2.91 -1.83 5.87
N ILE A 32 2.20 -1.24 6.83
CA ILE A 32 1.75 -1.95 8.04
C ILE A 32 0.79 -3.08 7.66
N TYR A 33 -0.13 -2.86 6.73
CA TYR A 33 -1.01 -3.93 6.23
C TYR A 33 -0.22 -5.08 5.58
N GLN A 34 0.84 -4.79 4.84
CA GLN A 34 1.73 -5.82 4.30
C GLN A 34 2.43 -6.60 5.43
N PHE A 35 2.86 -5.95 6.51
CA PHE A 35 3.48 -6.65 7.63
C PHE A 35 2.48 -7.52 8.39
N LEU A 36 1.27 -7.01 8.65
CA LEU A 36 0.20 -7.78 9.30
C LEU A 36 -0.24 -8.99 8.47
N SER A 37 -0.21 -8.89 7.15
CA SER A 37 -0.55 -10.00 6.25
C SER A 37 0.63 -10.97 6.03
N GLY A 38 1.84 -10.46 5.82
CA GLY A 38 3.01 -11.25 5.44
C GLY A 38 3.81 -11.84 6.60
N ILE A 39 3.85 -11.17 7.77
CA ILE A 39 4.65 -11.59 8.92
C ILE A 39 3.77 -12.36 9.89
N ARG A 40 3.83 -13.69 9.79
CA ARG A 40 2.96 -14.62 10.52
C ARG A 40 3.74 -15.81 11.06
N GLN A 41 3.15 -16.48 12.03
CA GLN A 41 3.62 -17.76 12.52
C GLN A 41 3.41 -18.86 11.46
N ARG A 42 3.99 -20.05 11.69
CA ARG A 42 3.91 -21.18 10.75
C ARG A 42 2.48 -21.65 10.50
N ASP A 43 1.62 -21.53 11.50
CA ASP A 43 0.19 -21.87 11.45
C ASP A 43 -0.67 -20.78 10.78
N GLY A 44 -0.06 -19.67 10.34
CA GLY A 44 -0.76 -18.55 9.71
C GLY A 44 -1.37 -17.55 10.71
N SER A 45 -1.27 -17.76 12.01
CA SER A 45 -1.65 -16.77 13.01
C SER A 45 -0.69 -15.56 12.97
N PRO A 46 -1.14 -14.35 13.35
CA PRO A 46 -0.24 -13.20 13.44
C PRO A 46 0.77 -13.40 14.59
N LEU A 47 1.88 -12.65 14.55
CA LEU A 47 2.76 -12.56 15.71
C LEU A 47 2.03 -11.83 16.82
N MET A 48 2.14 -12.32 18.06
CA MET A 48 1.53 -11.73 19.23
C MET A 48 2.53 -11.66 20.40
N ASP A 49 2.33 -10.73 21.32
CA ASP A 49 3.01 -10.72 22.62
C ASP A 49 2.31 -11.65 23.64
N GLN A 50 2.87 -11.73 24.85
CA GLN A 50 2.30 -12.53 25.95
C GLN A 50 0.90 -12.10 26.41
N ASN A 51 0.46 -10.89 26.06
CA ASN A 51 -0.86 -10.36 26.38
C ASN A 51 -1.86 -10.56 25.21
N GLY A 52 -1.43 -11.20 24.11
CA GLY A 52 -2.25 -11.41 22.93
C GLY A 52 -2.33 -10.19 21.99
N ASN A 53 -1.52 -9.15 22.21
CA ASN A 53 -1.48 -8.01 21.28
C ASN A 53 -0.71 -8.40 20.03
N VAL A 54 -1.25 -8.07 18.84
CA VAL A 54 -0.55 -8.31 17.57
C VAL A 54 0.72 -7.46 17.51
N THR A 55 1.84 -8.06 17.10
CA THR A 55 3.17 -7.42 17.01
C THR A 55 3.82 -7.55 15.63
N SER A 56 3.14 -8.17 14.66
CA SER A 56 3.66 -8.33 13.29
C SER A 56 4.11 -7.02 12.65
N HIS A 57 3.38 -5.91 12.90
CA HIS A 57 3.74 -4.59 12.40
C HIS A 57 5.03 -4.05 13.01
N LEU A 58 5.27 -4.24 14.31
CA LEU A 58 6.49 -3.80 14.99
C LEU A 58 7.71 -4.56 14.46
N SER A 59 7.58 -5.88 14.32
CA SER A 59 8.63 -6.72 13.75
C SER A 59 8.96 -6.27 12.32
N GLY A 60 7.92 -6.06 11.50
CA GLY A 60 8.07 -5.58 10.14
C GLY A 60 8.77 -4.22 10.06
N ILE A 61 8.30 -3.23 10.82
CA ILE A 61 8.90 -1.88 10.87
C ILE A 61 10.36 -1.99 11.31
N LEU A 62 10.67 -2.70 12.39
CA LEU A 62 12.03 -2.79 12.93
C LEU A 62 12.99 -3.37 11.89
N TYR A 63 12.72 -4.59 11.41
CA TYR A 63 13.66 -5.30 10.54
C TYR A 63 13.68 -4.74 9.12
N ARG A 64 12.52 -4.32 8.57
CA ARG A 64 12.48 -3.77 7.21
C ARG A 64 13.13 -2.40 7.15
N THR A 65 12.82 -1.52 8.10
CA THR A 65 13.40 -0.17 8.10
C THR A 65 14.90 -0.23 8.35
N ALA A 66 15.37 -1.09 9.25
CA ALA A 66 16.80 -1.32 9.44
C ALA A 66 17.48 -1.79 8.15
N SER A 67 16.86 -2.72 7.41
CA SER A 67 17.38 -3.18 6.11
C SER A 67 17.41 -2.06 5.07
N ILE A 68 16.37 -1.24 4.98
CA ILE A 68 16.30 -0.08 4.07
C ILE A 68 17.44 0.91 4.39
N VAL A 69 17.62 1.24 5.68
CA VAL A 69 18.69 2.15 6.14
C VAL A 69 20.09 1.56 5.91
N ASP A 70 20.27 0.25 6.12
CA ASP A 70 21.53 -0.46 5.83
C ASP A 70 21.91 -0.38 4.34
N LYS A 71 20.94 -0.22 3.44
CA LYS A 71 21.17 0.03 2.01
C LYS A 71 21.36 1.50 1.66
N GLY A 72 21.53 2.37 2.64
CA GLY A 72 21.75 3.80 2.46
C GLY A 72 20.52 4.58 2.02
N ILE A 73 19.33 3.95 2.00
CA ILE A 73 18.06 4.62 1.69
C ILE A 73 17.60 5.38 2.93
N LYS A 74 17.06 6.58 2.76
CA LYS A 74 16.57 7.44 3.85
C LYS A 74 15.03 7.41 3.90
N PRO A 75 14.42 6.55 4.73
CA PRO A 75 12.97 6.42 4.77
C PRO A 75 12.31 7.57 5.53
N ILE A 76 11.17 8.03 5.02
CA ILE A 76 10.22 8.87 5.76
C ILE A 76 8.86 8.17 5.70
N TYR A 77 8.29 7.79 6.83
CA TYR A 77 6.96 7.17 6.84
C TYR A 77 5.87 8.22 6.75
N VAL A 78 4.84 7.99 5.93
CA VAL A 78 3.70 8.90 5.77
C VAL A 78 2.44 8.20 6.25
N PHE A 79 1.83 8.72 7.31
CA PHE A 79 0.59 8.20 7.89
C PHE A 79 -0.61 9.00 7.36
N ASP A 80 -1.70 8.29 7.08
CA ASP A 80 -2.99 8.91 6.76
C ASP A 80 -3.48 9.79 7.90
N GLY A 81 -4.03 10.95 7.56
CA GLY A 81 -4.79 11.82 8.44
C GLY A 81 -6.22 11.35 8.68
N ASP A 82 -7.02 12.24 9.25
CA ASP A 82 -8.44 11.98 9.45
C ASP A 82 -9.12 11.73 8.10
N SER A 83 -9.78 10.58 7.96
CA SER A 83 -10.48 10.21 6.74
C SER A 83 -11.67 11.13 6.50
N SER A 84 -11.82 11.66 5.28
CA SER A 84 -13.02 12.37 4.86
C SER A 84 -14.26 11.48 4.95
N GLU A 85 -15.44 12.09 5.13
CA GLU A 85 -16.75 11.41 5.28
C GLU A 85 -17.06 10.40 4.15
N HIS A 86 -16.41 10.54 2.99
CA HIS A 86 -16.61 9.71 1.81
C HIS A 86 -16.04 8.28 1.91
N LYS A 87 -15.18 7.96 2.89
CA LYS A 87 -14.66 6.59 3.14
C LYS A 87 -15.60 5.69 3.96
N ALA A 88 -16.70 6.22 4.51
CA ALA A 88 -17.57 5.48 5.42
C ALA A 88 -18.23 4.24 4.79
N LYS A 89 -18.69 4.34 3.53
CA LYS A 89 -19.33 3.22 2.81
C LYS A 89 -18.34 2.07 2.50
N THR A 90 -17.10 2.41 2.13
CA THR A 90 -16.03 1.44 1.88
C THR A 90 -15.62 0.74 3.18
N LEU A 91 -15.70 1.42 4.33
CA LEU A 91 -15.44 0.83 5.64
C LEU A 91 -16.43 -0.29 6.01
N GLU A 92 -17.71 -0.11 5.67
CA GLU A 92 -18.78 -1.07 5.95
C GLU A 92 -18.66 -2.33 5.08
N GLN A 93 -18.42 -2.17 3.77
CA GLN A 93 -18.14 -3.29 2.88
C GLN A 93 -16.86 -4.04 3.29
N ARG A 94 -15.81 -3.31 3.71
CA ARG A 94 -14.58 -3.89 4.28
C ARG A 94 -14.88 -4.67 5.57
N LYS A 95 -15.84 -4.23 6.38
CA LYS A 95 -16.23 -4.91 7.62
C LYS A 95 -16.92 -6.25 7.33
N ALA A 96 -17.86 -6.27 6.38
CA ALA A 96 -18.56 -7.49 5.96
C ALA A 96 -17.62 -8.54 5.36
N ILE A 97 -16.74 -8.15 4.43
CA ILE A 97 -15.74 -9.05 3.83
C ILE A 97 -14.80 -9.63 4.90
N LYS A 98 -14.50 -8.85 5.94
CA LYS A 98 -13.62 -9.27 7.05
C LYS A 98 -14.32 -10.23 8.02
N GLU A 99 -15.60 -10.00 8.31
CA GLU A 99 -16.40 -10.91 9.13
C GLU A 99 -16.53 -12.27 8.45
N GLU A 100 -16.87 -12.28 7.15
CA GLU A 100 -16.90 -13.51 6.35
C GLU A 100 -15.52 -14.21 6.30
N ALA A 101 -14.43 -13.46 6.16
CA ALA A 101 -13.08 -14.03 6.20
C ALA A 101 -12.69 -14.56 7.58
N MET A 102 -13.23 -14.01 8.67
CA MET A 102 -12.97 -14.50 10.03
C MET A 102 -13.67 -15.82 10.27
N GLU A 103 -14.93 -15.94 9.87
CA GLU A 103 -15.70 -17.19 9.96
C GLU A 103 -15.00 -18.31 9.18
N LYS A 104 -14.65 -18.06 7.91
CA LYS A 104 -13.93 -19.02 7.07
C LYS A 104 -12.54 -19.37 7.61
N TRP A 105 -11.89 -18.44 8.31
CA TRP A 105 -10.61 -18.72 8.96
C TRP A 105 -10.77 -19.71 10.12
N GLU A 106 -11.72 -19.46 11.02
CA GLU A 106 -11.99 -20.35 12.16
C GLU A 106 -12.46 -21.73 11.70
N GLU A 107 -13.31 -21.80 10.66
CA GLU A 107 -13.72 -23.07 10.04
C GLU A 107 -12.54 -23.84 9.46
N ALA A 108 -11.69 -23.19 8.64
CA ALA A 108 -10.52 -23.83 8.05
C ALA A 108 -9.50 -24.28 9.12
N LYS A 109 -9.36 -23.50 10.20
CA LYS A 109 -8.52 -23.84 11.35
C LYS A 109 -9.07 -25.05 12.12
N ALA A 110 -10.37 -25.08 12.38
CA ALA A 110 -11.05 -26.21 13.02
C ALA A 110 -10.96 -27.50 12.17
N ALA A 111 -11.00 -27.36 10.84
CA ALA A 111 -10.83 -28.45 9.89
C ALA A 111 -9.37 -28.90 9.70
N GLY A 112 -8.39 -28.23 10.33
CA GLY A 112 -6.97 -28.53 10.15
C GLY A 112 -6.41 -28.17 8.77
N ASN A 113 -7.15 -27.44 7.95
CA ASN A 113 -6.71 -26.98 6.63
C ASN A 113 -5.87 -25.71 6.76
N ILE A 114 -4.59 -25.91 7.07
CA ILE A 114 -3.62 -24.82 7.32
C ILE A 114 -3.49 -23.86 6.13
N GLU A 115 -3.59 -24.37 4.89
CA GLU A 115 -3.40 -23.55 3.69
C GLU A 115 -4.59 -22.61 3.45
N GLU A 116 -5.83 -23.10 3.60
CA GLU A 116 -7.01 -22.23 3.53
C GLU A 116 -7.09 -21.29 4.72
N ALA A 117 -6.81 -21.77 5.94
CA ALA A 117 -6.78 -20.92 7.12
C ALA A 117 -5.81 -19.75 6.90
N ARG A 118 -4.63 -20.00 6.34
CA ARG A 118 -3.66 -18.95 6.03
C ARG A 118 -4.20 -17.89 5.05
N LYS A 119 -4.96 -18.29 4.02
CA LYS A 119 -5.57 -17.36 3.05
C LYS A 119 -6.59 -16.43 3.71
N PHE A 120 -7.43 -16.97 4.59
CA PHE A 120 -8.46 -16.19 5.27
C PHE A 120 -7.88 -15.33 6.40
N ALA A 121 -6.90 -15.83 7.15
CA ALA A 121 -6.22 -15.10 8.23
C ALA A 121 -5.57 -13.80 7.76
N ILE A 122 -5.06 -13.77 6.52
CA ILE A 122 -4.47 -12.59 5.89
C ILE A 122 -5.51 -11.46 5.76
N ARG A 123 -6.76 -11.81 5.46
CA ARG A 123 -7.84 -10.85 5.21
C ARG A 123 -8.46 -10.29 6.50
N THR A 124 -8.24 -10.92 7.65
CA THR A 124 -8.83 -10.51 8.94
C THR A 124 -8.04 -9.41 9.67
N SER A 125 -6.81 -9.12 9.26
CA SER A 125 -5.96 -8.10 9.91
C SER A 125 -6.65 -6.74 9.98
N ARG A 126 -6.81 -6.21 11.19
CA ARG A 126 -7.39 -4.87 11.46
C ARG A 126 -6.28 -3.89 11.81
N MET A 127 -6.38 -2.69 11.24
CA MET A 127 -5.63 -1.54 11.73
C MET A 127 -6.35 -1.01 12.97
N SER A 128 -5.70 -1.04 14.12
CA SER A 128 -6.22 -0.50 15.37
C SER A 128 -5.44 0.75 15.78
N PRO A 129 -6.01 1.63 16.62
CA PRO A 129 -5.27 2.75 17.20
C PRO A 129 -3.97 2.29 17.89
N TYR A 130 -4.03 1.15 18.59
CA TYR A 130 -2.83 0.55 19.19
C TYR A 130 -1.74 0.26 18.16
N ILE A 131 -2.09 -0.36 17.01
CA ILE A 131 -1.12 -0.67 15.95
C ILE A 131 -0.49 0.60 15.41
N LEU A 132 -1.29 1.65 15.14
CA LEU A 132 -0.80 2.90 14.59
C LEU A 132 0.12 3.64 15.57
N GLU A 133 -0.32 3.82 16.80
CA GLU A 133 0.43 4.58 17.81
C GLU A 133 1.69 3.82 18.24
N SER A 134 1.64 2.50 18.38
CA SER A 134 2.84 1.70 18.65
C SER A 134 3.81 1.68 17.46
N SER A 135 3.32 1.75 16.21
CA SER A 135 4.16 1.90 15.01
C SER A 135 4.91 3.23 15.02
N LYS A 136 4.20 4.35 15.23
CA LYS A 136 4.80 5.69 15.31
C LYS A 136 5.85 5.75 16.40
N LYS A 137 5.50 5.28 17.60
CA LYS A 137 6.42 5.25 18.75
C LYS A 137 7.68 4.44 18.48
N LEU A 138 7.57 3.31 17.77
CA LEU A 138 8.74 2.54 17.35
C LEU A 138 9.61 3.33 16.36
N LEU A 139 9.01 4.00 15.37
CA LEU A 139 9.75 4.85 14.43
C LEU A 139 10.50 5.98 15.15
N GLU A 140 9.87 6.62 16.14
CA GLU A 140 10.52 7.64 16.99
C GLU A 140 11.75 7.07 17.72
N TYR A 141 11.61 5.89 18.34
CA TYR A 141 12.73 5.24 19.03
C TYR A 141 13.84 4.80 18.09
N MET A 142 13.52 4.48 16.83
CA MET A 142 14.50 4.18 15.80
C MET A 142 15.14 5.44 15.19
N GLY A 143 14.66 6.64 15.53
CA GLY A 143 15.11 7.90 14.94
C GLY A 143 14.67 8.07 13.48
N ILE A 144 13.60 7.38 13.06
CA ILE A 144 13.08 7.41 11.70
C ILE A 144 11.96 8.46 11.63
N PRO A 145 12.08 9.47 10.73
CA PRO A 145 11.07 10.50 10.61
C PRO A 145 9.75 9.92 10.06
N TYR A 146 8.65 10.48 10.53
CA TYR A 146 7.35 10.27 9.91
C TYR A 146 6.56 11.58 9.81
N VAL A 147 5.63 11.61 8.85
CA VAL A 147 4.73 12.73 8.58
C VAL A 147 3.29 12.26 8.80
N GLN A 148 2.50 13.10 9.46
CA GLN A 148 1.06 12.93 9.59
C GLN A 148 0.38 13.73 8.47
N ALA A 149 -0.18 13.04 7.47
CA ALA A 149 -0.92 13.69 6.39
C ALA A 149 -2.19 14.37 6.92
N LYS A 150 -2.69 15.38 6.20
CA LYS A 150 -4.01 15.96 6.47
C LYS A 150 -5.17 15.12 5.92
N GLY A 151 -4.89 14.34 4.88
CA GLY A 151 -5.83 13.43 4.22
C GLY A 151 -5.14 12.11 3.95
N GLU A 152 -4.98 11.75 2.67
CA GLU A 152 -4.35 10.48 2.31
C GLU A 152 -2.83 10.54 2.35
N GLY A 153 -2.21 9.49 2.89
CA GLY A 153 -0.76 9.34 2.95
C GLY A 153 -0.13 9.27 1.56
N GLU A 154 -0.78 8.63 0.60
CA GLU A 154 -0.29 8.56 -0.78
C GLU A 154 -0.30 9.93 -1.47
N ALA A 155 -1.33 10.75 -1.24
CA ALA A 155 -1.38 12.13 -1.72
C ALA A 155 -0.28 12.98 -1.09
N GLN A 156 -0.07 12.85 0.22
CA GLN A 156 0.99 13.55 0.93
C GLN A 156 2.38 13.11 0.45
N GLY A 157 2.59 11.82 0.19
CA GLY A 157 3.80 11.28 -0.39
C GLY A 157 4.06 11.81 -1.79
N ALA A 158 3.04 11.83 -2.66
CA ALA A 158 3.11 12.37 -4.01
C ALA A 158 3.57 13.84 -4.00
N TYR A 159 2.96 14.65 -3.12
CA TYR A 159 3.33 16.04 -2.92
C TYR A 159 4.78 16.20 -2.45
N MET A 160 5.24 15.40 -1.48
CA MET A 160 6.64 15.44 -1.02
C MET A 160 7.64 15.13 -2.15
N VAL A 161 7.30 14.24 -3.07
CA VAL A 161 8.15 13.94 -4.23
C VAL A 161 8.14 15.07 -5.25
N GLU A 162 6.98 15.67 -5.49
CA GLU A 162 6.84 16.84 -6.35
C GLU A 162 7.65 18.04 -5.84
N GLN A 163 7.64 18.28 -4.53
CA GLN A 163 8.41 19.37 -3.90
C GLN A 163 9.92 19.08 -3.77
N GLY A 164 10.35 17.84 -4.02
CA GLY A 164 11.76 17.43 -3.92
C GLY A 164 12.22 17.04 -2.50
N ASP A 165 11.30 16.97 -1.53
CA ASP A 165 11.59 16.49 -0.16
C ASP A 165 11.89 14.98 -0.13
N ALA A 166 11.29 14.25 -1.06
CA ALA A 166 11.56 12.84 -1.30
C ALA A 166 11.87 12.58 -2.79
N TRP A 167 12.63 11.54 -3.06
CA TRP A 167 12.91 11.14 -4.44
C TRP A 167 11.76 10.31 -5.04
N ALA A 168 11.16 9.39 -4.28
CA ALA A 168 10.03 8.59 -4.72
C ALA A 168 9.08 8.25 -3.57
N VAL A 169 7.85 7.88 -3.91
CA VAL A 169 6.89 7.28 -2.97
C VAL A 169 7.04 5.76 -3.02
N ALA A 170 7.06 5.09 -1.88
CA ALA A 170 6.99 3.64 -1.82
C ALA A 170 5.59 3.18 -1.39
N SER A 171 4.85 2.61 -2.34
CA SER A 171 3.50 2.05 -2.14
C SER A 171 3.25 0.88 -3.09
N GLN A 172 2.30 0.00 -2.73
CA GLN A 172 1.77 -1.03 -3.65
C GLN A 172 0.52 -0.58 -4.40
N ASP A 173 -0.08 0.53 -4.02
CA ASP A 173 -1.31 1.02 -4.63
C ASP A 173 -0.97 1.97 -5.79
N TYR A 174 -1.85 2.00 -6.80
CA TYR A 174 -1.65 2.84 -7.99
C TYR A 174 -2.19 4.25 -7.79
N ASP A 175 -2.82 4.54 -6.66
CA ASP A 175 -3.47 5.83 -6.40
C ASP A 175 -2.42 6.95 -6.28
N CYS A 176 -1.18 6.60 -5.91
CA CYS A 176 0.00 7.48 -6.05
C CYS A 176 0.13 8.10 -7.45
N LEU A 177 -0.15 7.36 -8.53
CA LEU A 177 -0.11 7.91 -9.90
C LEU A 177 -1.21 8.95 -10.11
N LEU A 178 -2.40 8.71 -9.55
CA LEU A 178 -3.55 9.60 -9.64
C LEU A 178 -3.27 10.92 -8.91
N PHE A 179 -2.69 10.82 -7.72
CA PHE A 179 -2.23 11.99 -6.96
C PHE A 179 -1.06 12.73 -7.62
N GLY A 180 -0.43 12.13 -8.63
CA GLY A 180 0.60 12.78 -9.43
C GLY A 180 2.02 12.53 -8.94
N ALA A 181 2.26 11.46 -8.17
CA ALA A 181 3.61 11.10 -7.73
C ALA A 181 4.53 10.91 -8.93
N PRO A 182 5.58 11.74 -9.11
CA PRO A 182 6.46 11.63 -10.27
C PRO A 182 7.17 10.29 -10.37
N ARG A 183 7.53 9.70 -9.21
CA ARG A 183 8.31 8.48 -9.09
C ARG A 183 7.75 7.61 -7.97
N ILE A 184 7.52 6.34 -8.28
CA ILE A 184 6.96 5.35 -7.36
C ILE A 184 7.85 4.11 -7.35
N ILE A 185 8.10 3.57 -6.15
CA ILE A 185 8.81 2.31 -5.93
C ILE A 185 7.84 1.31 -5.31
N ARG A 186 7.63 0.18 -5.97
CA ARG A 186 6.84 -0.92 -5.42
C ARG A 186 7.79 -2.01 -4.92
N ASN A 187 7.23 -2.98 -4.20
CA ASN A 187 7.92 -4.08 -3.54
C ASN A 187 8.99 -3.72 -2.47
N LEU A 188 9.24 -2.44 -2.15
CA LEU A 188 10.24 -2.03 -1.14
C LEU A 188 10.00 -2.67 0.23
N THR A 189 8.74 -2.86 0.63
CA THR A 189 8.34 -3.34 1.95
C THR A 189 7.90 -4.81 1.98
N LEU A 190 7.88 -5.50 0.84
CA LEU A 190 7.37 -6.88 0.74
C LEU A 190 8.28 -7.92 1.40
N SER A 191 7.68 -8.89 2.09
CA SER A 191 8.36 -10.02 2.73
C SER A 191 8.97 -10.99 1.70
N GLY A 192 10.23 -10.77 1.33
CA GLY A 192 10.98 -11.65 0.41
C GLY A 192 12.40 -11.19 0.09
N GLY A 193 12.88 -10.12 0.72
CA GLY A 193 14.09 -9.41 0.33
C GLY A 193 13.78 -8.23 -0.61
N LEU A 194 14.81 -7.43 -0.88
CA LEU A 194 14.73 -6.22 -1.70
C LEU A 194 15.15 -6.50 -3.17
N SER A 195 14.90 -7.72 -3.66
CA SER A 195 15.47 -8.21 -4.92
C SER A 195 14.66 -7.86 -6.17
N ASN A 196 13.37 -7.57 -6.04
CA ASN A 196 12.45 -7.36 -7.16
C ASN A 196 11.72 -6.02 -7.02
N LEU A 197 12.48 -4.93 -6.99
CA LEU A 197 11.90 -3.59 -6.92
C LEU A 197 11.32 -3.21 -8.28
N GLU A 198 10.11 -2.69 -8.25
CA GLU A 198 9.42 -2.14 -9.41
C GLU A 198 9.48 -0.61 -9.34
N TYR A 199 9.83 0.02 -10.44
CA TYR A 199 9.86 1.47 -10.60
C TYR A 199 8.80 1.91 -11.59
N LEU A 200 8.09 2.98 -11.22
CA LEU A 200 7.15 3.66 -12.10
C LEU A 200 7.48 5.14 -12.12
N GLU A 201 7.58 5.69 -13.33
CA GLU A 201 7.68 7.12 -13.58
C GLU A 201 6.40 7.59 -14.23
N LEU A 202 5.69 8.53 -13.57
CA LEU A 202 4.37 8.95 -14.00
C LEU A 202 4.37 9.44 -15.45
N GLN A 203 5.35 10.25 -15.83
CA GLN A 203 5.44 10.81 -17.17
C GLN A 203 5.53 9.70 -18.23
N LYS A 204 6.40 8.70 -18.00
CA LYS A 204 6.55 7.55 -18.89
C LYS A 204 5.28 6.70 -18.96
N VAL A 205 4.63 6.46 -17.82
CA VAL A 205 3.35 5.73 -17.77
C VAL A 205 2.29 6.44 -18.62
N LEU A 206 2.19 7.76 -18.51
CA LEU A 206 1.25 8.59 -19.27
C LEU A 206 1.56 8.56 -20.78
N GLU A 207 2.83 8.60 -21.16
CA GLU A 207 3.28 8.48 -22.56
C GLU A 207 2.96 7.09 -23.14
N ASP A 208 3.24 6.01 -22.41
CA ASP A 208 2.99 4.63 -22.85
C ASP A 208 1.49 4.35 -23.07
N ILE A 209 0.64 4.96 -22.23
CA ILE A 209 -0.82 4.84 -22.34
C ILE A 209 -1.46 5.99 -23.12
N ASP A 210 -0.69 6.92 -23.67
CA ASP A 210 -1.17 8.06 -24.47
C ASP A 210 -2.35 8.78 -23.82
N LEU A 211 -2.22 9.12 -22.53
CA LEU A 211 -3.22 9.87 -21.77
C LEU A 211 -2.55 10.98 -20.96
N THR A 212 -3.30 12.04 -20.68
CA THR A 212 -2.99 12.99 -19.60
C THR A 212 -3.31 12.40 -18.23
N ARG A 213 -2.81 13.01 -17.16
CA ARG A 213 -3.13 12.59 -15.79
C ARG A 213 -4.62 12.72 -15.47
N GLU A 214 -5.28 13.77 -15.96
CA GLU A 214 -6.72 13.97 -15.77
C GLU A 214 -7.52 12.83 -16.42
N GLN A 215 -7.16 12.46 -17.64
CA GLN A 215 -7.74 11.30 -18.32
C GLN A 215 -7.47 9.98 -17.59
N LEU A 216 -6.28 9.81 -16.99
CA LEU A 216 -6.00 8.63 -16.16
C LEU A 216 -6.90 8.59 -14.92
N ILE A 217 -7.19 9.75 -14.31
CA ILE A 217 -8.16 9.87 -13.21
C ILE A 217 -9.57 9.50 -13.70
N ASP A 218 -9.98 9.92 -14.89
CA ASP A 218 -11.28 9.51 -15.46
C ASP A 218 -11.36 7.99 -15.66
N VAL A 219 -10.28 7.35 -16.16
CA VAL A 219 -10.20 5.89 -16.22
C VAL A 219 -10.36 5.27 -14.83
N ALA A 220 -9.72 5.84 -13.82
CA ALA A 220 -9.81 5.37 -12.44
C ALA A 220 -11.24 5.43 -11.90
N LEU A 221 -11.94 6.55 -12.12
CA LEU A 221 -13.33 6.73 -11.73
C LEU A 221 -14.26 5.74 -12.46
N MET A 222 -14.01 5.44 -13.74
CA MET A 222 -14.80 4.42 -14.45
C MET A 222 -14.54 3.01 -13.93
N VAL A 223 -13.31 2.69 -13.55
CA VAL A 223 -12.95 1.36 -12.99
C VAL A 223 -13.47 1.19 -11.57
N GLY A 224 -13.54 2.28 -10.82
CA GLY A 224 -13.86 2.30 -9.40
C GLY A 224 -12.63 2.61 -8.55
N THR A 225 -12.85 3.47 -7.56
CA THR A 225 -11.83 3.96 -6.62
C THR A 225 -12.33 3.73 -5.19
N ASP A 226 -11.55 4.11 -4.19
CA ASP A 226 -12.04 4.13 -2.81
C ASP A 226 -13.20 5.14 -2.58
N PHE A 227 -13.46 6.04 -3.54
CA PHE A 227 -14.48 7.09 -3.49
C PHE A 227 -15.74 6.79 -4.29
N ASN A 228 -15.72 5.80 -5.18
CA ASN A 228 -16.86 5.44 -6.03
C ASN A 228 -16.82 3.98 -6.48
N GLU A 229 -18.00 3.36 -6.68
CA GLU A 229 -18.10 1.93 -7.03
C GLU A 229 -17.63 1.58 -8.46
N GLY A 230 -17.33 2.58 -9.29
CA GLY A 230 -17.04 2.39 -10.71
C GLY A 230 -18.29 2.15 -11.55
N ILE A 231 -18.08 1.89 -12.84
CA ILE A 231 -19.13 1.57 -13.80
C ILE A 231 -19.11 0.07 -14.05
N HIS A 232 -20.27 -0.58 -13.88
CA HIS A 232 -20.40 -2.02 -14.06
C HIS A 232 -19.90 -2.46 -15.44
N GLY A 233 -19.01 -3.46 -15.47
CA GLY A 233 -18.44 -4.01 -16.70
C GLY A 233 -17.24 -3.25 -17.28
N ILE A 234 -16.80 -2.16 -16.65
CA ILE A 234 -15.64 -1.38 -17.13
C ILE A 234 -14.40 -1.68 -16.28
N GLY A 235 -13.44 -2.39 -16.86
CA GLY A 235 -12.09 -2.58 -16.31
C GLY A 235 -11.07 -1.63 -16.94
N ALA A 236 -9.84 -1.61 -16.42
CA ALA A 236 -8.80 -0.66 -16.82
C ALA A 236 -8.53 -0.60 -18.34
N LYS A 237 -8.44 -1.76 -19.01
CA LYS A 237 -8.28 -1.83 -20.47
C LYS A 237 -9.49 -1.27 -21.24
N THR A 238 -10.70 -1.50 -20.73
CA THR A 238 -11.93 -0.98 -21.35
C THR A 238 -12.03 0.53 -21.14
N GLY A 239 -11.79 1.01 -19.92
CA GLY A 239 -11.77 2.43 -19.60
C GLY A 239 -10.74 3.21 -20.44
N LEU A 240 -9.52 2.67 -20.57
CA LEU A 240 -8.48 3.26 -21.42
C LEU A 240 -8.94 3.42 -22.87
N LYS A 241 -9.58 2.41 -23.45
CA LYS A 241 -10.14 2.48 -24.81
C LYS A 241 -11.25 3.53 -24.94
N LEU A 242 -12.12 3.63 -23.93
CA LEU A 242 -13.23 4.57 -23.93
C LEU A 242 -12.75 6.02 -23.89
N ILE A 243 -11.76 6.35 -23.05
CA ILE A 243 -11.20 7.70 -23.02
C ILE A 243 -10.54 8.05 -24.34
N ARG A 244 -9.66 7.18 -24.88
CA ARG A 244 -8.97 7.44 -26.16
C ARG A 244 -9.92 7.68 -27.33
N ASN A 245 -11.08 7.02 -27.35
CA ASN A 245 -12.06 7.17 -28.43
C ASN A 245 -12.92 8.46 -28.31
N ASN A 246 -12.87 9.15 -27.17
CA ASN A 246 -13.69 10.34 -26.88
C ASN A 246 -12.83 11.56 -26.49
N SER A 247 -11.51 11.51 -26.76
CA SER A 247 -10.55 12.59 -26.49
C SER A 247 -10.21 13.40 -27.73
#